data_AF-A0A0T9V227-F1
#
_entry.id   AF-A0A0T9V227-F1
#
_cell.length_a   1.000
_cell.length_b   1.000
_cell.length_c   1.000
_cell.angle_alpha   90.00
_cell.angle_beta   90.00
_cell.angle_gamma   90.00
#
_symmetry.space_group_name_H-M   'P 1'
#
loop_
_entity.id
_entity.type
_entity.pdbx_description
1 polymer ?
#
loop_
_entity_poly.entity_id
_entity_poly.type
_entity_poly.pdbx_seq_one_letter_code
_entity_poly.pdbx_strand_id
1 'polypeptide(L)'
;MAAGDALPAGLTVATVSKLSVGELSELKALIAVEKQTGKKVSAEVVEGIVGSQSGEGLKTLSANKGIISSQTIKAYGPHEVGPLGNPSDPRAPASTFRSGTYTEKVAETDIYLYRDYGGLAKADGRYWTPEPSKGPLQSQLDSAVLPEWGNTLQNQAVIKIPKGTTYYEGAAAAQTGTQGTNPTLHGGGTQVFLPTPQNDWIIKK
;
A
#
# COMPACT_ATOMS: atom_id res chain seq x y z
N MET A 1 6.07 -13.55 -26.61
CA MET A 1 6.57 -14.18 -25.36
C MET A 1 7.74 -15.06 -25.73
N ALA A 2 8.87 -14.93 -25.04
CA ALA A 2 9.95 -15.92 -25.16
C ALA A 2 9.53 -17.19 -24.41
N ALA A 3 9.65 -18.34 -25.06
CA ALA A 3 9.46 -19.65 -24.47
C ALA A 3 10.64 -19.95 -23.54
N GLY A 4 10.39 -20.16 -22.25
CA GLY A 4 11.45 -20.50 -21.29
C GLY A 4 11.16 -20.13 -19.84
N ASP A 5 10.09 -19.39 -19.56
CA ASP A 5 9.74 -19.06 -18.18
C ASP A 5 9.00 -20.22 -17.51
N ALA A 6 9.55 -20.72 -16.40
CA ALA A 6 8.93 -21.78 -15.61
C ALA A 6 7.54 -21.30 -15.14
N LEU A 7 6.50 -22.08 -15.44
CA LEU A 7 5.15 -21.83 -14.93
C LEU A 7 5.14 -21.96 -13.40
N PRO A 8 4.33 -21.13 -12.69
CA PRO A 8 4.21 -21.23 -11.25
C PRO A 8 3.74 -22.62 -10.82
N ALA A 9 4.15 -23.03 -9.61
CA ALA A 9 3.92 -24.39 -9.11
C ALA A 9 2.42 -24.74 -9.12
N GLY A 10 2.05 -25.81 -9.82
CA GLY A 10 0.67 -26.28 -9.94
C GLY A 10 -0.05 -25.92 -11.25
N LEU A 11 0.55 -25.12 -12.14
CA LEU A 11 -0.05 -24.78 -13.44
C LEU A 11 0.43 -25.67 -14.58
N THR A 12 -0.51 -26.26 -15.32
CA THR A 12 -0.21 -26.96 -16.58
C THR A 12 -0.41 -26.04 -17.77
N VAL A 13 0.33 -26.28 -18.86
CA VAL A 13 0.15 -25.55 -20.13
C VAL A 13 -1.28 -25.65 -20.65
N ALA A 14 -1.96 -26.79 -20.43
CA ALA A 14 -3.34 -27.02 -20.82
C ALA A 14 -4.35 -26.17 -20.03
N THR A 15 -4.04 -25.85 -18.77
CA THR A 15 -4.84 -24.93 -17.94
C THR A 15 -4.66 -23.50 -18.44
N VAL A 16 -3.43 -23.08 -18.73
CA VAL A 16 -3.12 -21.73 -19.24
C VAL A 16 -3.79 -21.46 -20.58
N SER A 17 -3.88 -22.46 -21.46
CA SER A 17 -4.55 -22.32 -22.76
C SER A 17 -6.07 -22.11 -22.68
N LYS A 18 -6.70 -22.37 -21.53
CA LYS A 18 -8.14 -22.20 -21.30
C LYS A 18 -8.50 -20.90 -20.58
N LEU A 19 -7.49 -20.13 -20.16
CA LEU A 19 -7.67 -18.86 -19.46
C LEU A 19 -8.10 -17.75 -20.43
N SER A 20 -8.97 -16.87 -19.94
CA SER A 20 -9.33 -15.62 -20.61
C SER A 20 -8.13 -14.68 -20.73
N VAL A 21 -8.21 -13.71 -21.65
CA VAL A 21 -7.16 -12.70 -21.86
C VAL A 21 -6.88 -11.90 -20.57
N GLY A 22 -7.92 -11.67 -19.76
CA GLY A 22 -7.79 -11.03 -18.44
C GLY A 22 -6.96 -11.86 -17.46
N GLU A 23 -7.35 -13.13 -17.27
CA GLU A 23 -6.66 -14.09 -16.40
C GLU A 23 -5.21 -14.32 -16.85
N LEU A 24 -4.95 -14.35 -18.16
CA LEU A 24 -3.59 -14.42 -18.72
C LEU A 24 -2.75 -13.17 -18.45
N SER A 25 -3.38 -12.01 -18.32
CA SER A 25 -2.71 -10.75 -17.99
C SER A 25 -2.34 -10.73 -16.50
N GLU A 26 -3.25 -11.17 -15.64
CA GLU A 26 -3.04 -11.30 -14.19
C GLU A 26 -1.97 -12.34 -13.87
N LEU A 27 -1.98 -13.49 -14.55
CA LEU A 27 -0.95 -14.52 -14.40
C LEU A 27 0.44 -13.99 -14.74
N LYS A 28 0.58 -13.18 -15.81
CA LYS A 28 1.85 -12.55 -16.19
C LYS A 28 2.31 -11.51 -15.18
N ALA A 29 1.38 -10.74 -14.61
CA ALA A 29 1.70 -9.77 -13.57
C ALA A 29 2.24 -10.46 -12.31
N LEU A 30 1.66 -11.61 -11.95
CA LEU A 30 2.11 -12.41 -10.81
C LEU A 30 3.51 -12.98 -11.03
N ILE A 31 3.78 -13.57 -12.20
CA ILE A 31 5.10 -14.09 -12.59
C ILE A 31 6.15 -12.97 -12.61
N ALA A 32 5.77 -11.77 -13.05
CA ALA A 32 6.65 -10.61 -13.00
C ALA A 32 6.99 -10.21 -11.55
N VAL A 33 6.00 -10.29 -10.65
CA VAL A 33 6.20 -10.07 -9.20
C VAL A 33 7.10 -11.15 -8.59
N GLU A 34 6.95 -12.42 -8.94
CA GLU A 34 7.84 -13.49 -8.46
C GLU A 34 9.29 -13.23 -8.85
N LYS A 35 9.52 -12.79 -10.09
CA LYS A 35 10.86 -12.43 -10.57
C LYS A 35 11.46 -11.23 -9.86
N GLN A 36 10.64 -10.25 -9.49
CA GLN A 36 11.09 -9.05 -8.80
C GLN A 36 11.34 -9.28 -7.30
N THR A 37 10.55 -10.16 -6.68
CA THR A 37 10.57 -10.36 -5.22
C THR A 37 11.29 -11.63 -4.79
N GLY A 38 11.56 -12.57 -5.71
CA GLY A 38 12.13 -13.89 -5.42
C GLY A 38 11.21 -14.79 -4.58
N LYS A 39 10.01 -14.32 -4.23
CA LYS A 39 9.04 -15.03 -3.40
C LYS A 39 8.08 -15.79 -4.32
N LYS A 40 8.13 -17.12 -4.26
CA LYS A 40 7.24 -17.99 -5.05
C LYS A 40 5.77 -17.72 -4.70
N VAL A 41 4.94 -17.64 -5.73
CA VAL A 41 3.49 -17.54 -5.62
C VAL A 41 2.94 -18.85 -5.05
N SER A 42 2.10 -18.72 -4.02
CA SER A 42 1.40 -19.85 -3.41
C SER A 42 0.34 -20.42 -4.36
N ALA A 43 0.17 -21.75 -4.36
CA ALA A 43 -0.85 -22.44 -5.17
C ALA A 43 -2.29 -21.92 -4.92
N GLU A 44 -2.56 -21.41 -3.72
CA GLU A 44 -3.82 -20.76 -3.30
C GLU A 44 -4.19 -19.55 -4.16
N VAL A 45 -3.21 -18.69 -4.46
CA VAL A 45 -3.40 -17.48 -5.28
C VAL A 45 -3.66 -17.85 -6.73
N VAL A 46 -3.00 -18.91 -7.18
CA VAL A 46 -3.14 -19.46 -8.52
C VAL A 46 -4.52 -20.11 -8.70
N GLU A 47 -5.00 -20.86 -7.71
CA GLU A 47 -6.33 -21.48 -7.76
C GLU A 47 -7.46 -20.44 -7.75
N GLY A 48 -7.28 -19.32 -7.04
CA GLY A 48 -8.24 -18.21 -7.06
C GLY A 48 -8.42 -17.58 -8.45
N ILE A 49 -7.37 -17.60 -9.29
CA ILE A 49 -7.40 -17.09 -10.66
C ILE A 49 -8.04 -18.11 -11.59
N VAL A 50 -7.69 -19.41 -11.46
CA VAL A 50 -8.10 -20.47 -12.40
C VAL A 50 -9.51 -21.02 -12.13
N GLY A 51 -10.03 -20.88 -10.91
CA GLY A 51 -11.26 -21.56 -10.46
C GLY A 51 -12.59 -20.82 -10.66
N SER A 52 -12.59 -19.59 -11.17
CA SER A 52 -13.81 -18.75 -11.20
C SER A 52 -14.70 -19.03 -12.42
N GLN A 53 -15.47 -20.12 -12.41
CA GLN A 53 -16.47 -20.42 -13.46
C GLN A 53 -17.82 -19.67 -13.32
N SER A 54 -17.92 -18.67 -12.47
CA SER A 54 -19.08 -17.80 -12.41
C SER A 54 -18.63 -16.41 -12.01
N GLY A 55 -19.11 -15.39 -12.74
CA GLY A 55 -18.69 -13.99 -12.65
C GLY A 55 -19.01 -13.28 -11.34
N GLU A 56 -19.01 -13.98 -10.21
CA GLU A 56 -19.13 -13.44 -8.85
C GLU A 56 -17.79 -13.39 -8.10
N GLY A 57 -16.71 -14.01 -8.63
CA GLY A 57 -15.35 -13.90 -8.07
C GLY A 57 -14.64 -12.56 -8.31
N LEU A 58 -15.24 -11.66 -9.10
CA LEU A 58 -14.60 -10.42 -9.57
C LEU A 58 -14.56 -9.29 -8.52
N LYS A 59 -15.00 -9.52 -7.28
CA LYS A 59 -14.89 -8.50 -6.21
C LYS A 59 -13.62 -8.61 -5.35
N THR A 60 -12.87 -9.71 -5.42
CA THR A 60 -11.72 -9.93 -4.53
C THR A 60 -10.35 -9.75 -5.17
N LEU A 61 -10.26 -9.63 -6.51
CA LEU A 61 -8.96 -9.58 -7.21
C LEU A 61 -8.57 -8.17 -7.73
N SER A 62 -9.49 -7.21 -7.75
CA SER A 62 -9.15 -5.79 -8.03
C SER A 62 -8.39 -5.09 -6.88
N ALA A 63 -8.04 -5.83 -5.82
CA ALA A 63 -7.33 -5.35 -4.64
C ALA A 63 -5.88 -5.87 -4.53
N ASN A 64 -5.35 -6.56 -5.55
CA ASN A 64 -3.98 -7.09 -5.52
C ASN A 64 -2.92 -6.10 -6.03
N LYS A 65 -2.98 -4.87 -5.51
CA LYS A 65 -1.84 -3.94 -5.53
C LYS A 65 -1.08 -4.10 -4.21
N GLY A 66 -0.21 -5.12 -4.18
CA GLY A 66 0.57 -5.52 -3.01
C GLY A 66 -0.27 -6.32 -2.01
N ILE A 67 -0.19 -7.65 -2.01
CA ILE A 67 -0.88 -8.48 -1.00
C ILE A 67 -0.21 -8.28 0.35
N ILE A 68 -0.67 -7.26 1.05
CA ILE A 68 -0.62 -7.14 2.50
C ILE A 68 -1.80 -7.97 3.00
N SER A 69 -1.55 -9.21 3.44
CA SER A 69 -2.60 -10.05 4.06
C SER A 69 -3.09 -9.31 5.30
N SER A 70 -4.28 -8.74 5.20
CA SER A 70 -4.86 -7.89 6.20
C SER A 70 -6.38 -8.02 6.20
N GLN A 71 -6.91 -8.13 7.41
CA GLN A 71 -8.34 -8.17 7.62
C GLN A 71 -8.85 -6.73 7.71
N THR A 72 -9.78 -6.35 6.82
CA THR A 72 -10.50 -5.08 6.94
C THR A 72 -11.52 -5.18 8.07
N ILE A 73 -11.41 -4.29 9.05
CA ILE A 73 -12.32 -4.23 10.21
C ILE A 73 -13.49 -3.30 9.91
N LYS A 74 -13.18 -2.06 9.53
CA LYS A 74 -14.19 -1.03 9.25
C LYS A 74 -13.63 0.07 8.35
N ALA A 75 -14.43 0.55 7.41
CA ALA A 75 -14.17 1.77 6.66
C ALA A 75 -14.85 2.97 7.34
N TYR A 76 -14.17 4.11 7.37
CA TYR A 76 -14.63 5.35 7.97
C TYR A 76 -14.75 6.44 6.90
N GLY A 77 -15.89 7.13 6.88
CA GLY A 77 -16.17 8.24 5.97
C GLY A 77 -16.03 9.65 6.58
N PRO A 78 -16.19 10.72 5.78
CA PRO A 78 -16.13 12.11 6.23
C PRO A 78 -17.19 12.51 7.27
N HIS A 79 -18.26 11.73 7.37
CA HIS A 79 -19.42 12.04 8.23
C HIS A 79 -19.43 11.24 9.53
N GLU A 80 -18.40 10.45 9.81
CA GLU A 80 -18.28 9.70 11.06
C GLU A 80 -17.00 10.07 11.81
N VAL A 81 -17.12 10.11 13.14
CA VAL A 81 -15.96 10.26 14.02
C VAL A 81 -15.44 8.86 14.32
N GLY A 82 -14.34 8.50 13.65
CA GLY A 82 -13.66 7.22 13.89
C GLY A 82 -12.52 7.34 14.89
N PRO A 83 -11.72 6.27 15.06
CA PRO A 83 -10.61 6.22 16.01
C PRO A 83 -9.49 7.22 15.71
N LEU A 84 -9.43 7.74 14.48
CA LEU A 84 -8.47 8.78 14.08
C LEU A 84 -8.98 10.21 14.31
N GLY A 85 -10.10 10.36 15.02
CA GLY A 85 -10.70 11.65 15.35
C GLY A 85 -11.64 12.20 14.28
N ASN A 86 -12.04 13.46 14.45
CA ASN A 86 -12.96 14.12 13.54
C ASN A 86 -12.23 14.54 12.25
N PRO A 87 -12.64 14.10 11.06
CA PRO A 87 -12.00 14.47 9.79
C PRO A 87 -12.04 15.97 9.48
N SER A 88 -12.95 16.73 10.09
CA SER A 88 -13.03 18.18 9.97
C SER A 88 -12.05 18.93 10.89
N ASP A 89 -11.42 18.24 11.85
CA ASP A 89 -10.40 18.83 12.71
C ASP A 89 -9.02 18.67 12.06
N PRO A 90 -8.33 19.76 11.66
CA PRO A 90 -7.01 19.68 11.03
C PRO A 90 -5.92 19.12 11.95
N ARG A 91 -6.18 18.99 13.25
CA ARG A 91 -5.25 18.34 14.20
C ARG A 91 -5.46 16.84 14.29
N ALA A 92 -6.59 16.33 13.82
CA ALA A 92 -6.91 14.92 13.86
C ALA A 92 -6.19 14.18 12.72
N PRO A 93 -5.59 13.00 12.97
CA PRO A 93 -5.00 12.18 11.91
C PRO A 93 -5.98 11.86 10.78
N ALA A 94 -7.28 11.78 11.06
CA ALA A 94 -8.33 11.61 10.05
C ALA A 94 -8.27 12.66 8.93
N SER A 95 -7.92 13.91 9.23
CA SER A 95 -7.84 14.99 8.24
C SER A 95 -6.71 14.81 7.20
N THR A 96 -5.73 13.95 7.50
CA THR A 96 -4.61 13.65 6.58
C THR A 96 -4.99 12.70 5.46
N PHE A 97 -6.14 12.02 5.59
CA PHE A 97 -6.68 11.17 4.55
C PHE A 97 -7.59 11.96 3.62
N ARG A 98 -7.57 11.61 2.35
CA ARG A 98 -8.34 12.27 1.30
C ARG A 98 -9.83 12.24 1.67
N SER A 99 -10.44 13.42 1.78
CA SER A 99 -11.83 13.55 2.22
C SER A 99 -12.12 12.90 3.58
N GLY A 100 -11.11 12.74 4.44
CA GLY A 100 -11.25 12.08 5.74
C GLY A 100 -11.57 10.58 5.67
N THR A 101 -11.35 9.93 4.52
CA THR A 101 -11.72 8.52 4.32
C THR A 101 -10.54 7.58 4.58
N TYR A 102 -10.74 6.62 5.47
CA TYR A 102 -9.71 5.62 5.79
C TYR A 102 -10.35 4.30 6.21
N THR A 103 -9.56 3.24 6.16
CA THR A 103 -9.97 1.88 6.52
C THR A 103 -9.10 1.39 7.66
N GLU A 104 -9.73 0.91 8.71
CA GLU A 104 -9.08 0.17 9.78
C GLU A 104 -8.84 -1.27 9.34
N LYS A 105 -7.59 -1.68 9.42
CA LYS A 105 -7.13 -3.02 9.04
C LYS A 105 -6.29 -3.62 10.16
N VAL A 106 -6.31 -4.94 10.24
CA VAL A 106 -5.44 -5.72 11.13
C VAL A 106 -4.55 -6.59 10.27
N ALA A 107 -3.24 -6.55 10.52
CA ALA A 107 -2.27 -7.36 9.79
C ALA A 107 -2.50 -8.85 10.08
N GLU A 108 -2.77 -9.67 9.07
CA GLU A 108 -2.92 -11.13 9.23
C GLU A 108 -1.58 -11.87 9.19
N THR A 109 -0.56 -11.21 8.66
CA THR A 109 0.83 -11.66 8.57
C THR A 109 1.77 -10.52 8.93
N ASP A 110 3.07 -10.78 9.00
CA ASP A 110 4.05 -9.71 9.11
C ASP A 110 4.07 -8.87 7.82
N ILE A 111 3.88 -7.56 7.95
CA ILE A 111 3.83 -6.66 6.79
C ILE A 111 4.98 -5.66 6.84
N TYR A 112 5.49 -5.33 5.66
CA TYR A 112 6.59 -4.39 5.49
C TYR A 112 6.04 -3.10 4.91
N LEU A 113 6.36 -1.99 5.56
CA LEU A 113 5.98 -0.65 5.12
C LEU A 113 7.23 0.21 4.98
N TYR A 114 7.13 1.22 4.12
CA TYR A 114 8.21 2.08 3.72
C TYR A 114 7.94 3.52 4.15
N ARG A 115 8.98 4.28 4.43
CA ARG A 115 8.87 5.71 4.72
C ARG A 115 10.10 6.43 4.21
N ASP A 116 9.89 7.38 3.32
CA ASP A 116 10.96 8.28 2.93
C ASP A 116 11.12 9.41 3.97
N TYR A 117 12.35 9.62 4.40
CA TYR A 117 12.70 10.59 5.44
C TYR A 117 14.04 11.27 5.13
N GLY A 118 14.35 12.33 5.87
CA GLY A 118 15.54 13.12 5.69
C GLY A 118 15.36 14.54 6.22
N GLY A 119 16.45 15.29 6.38
CA GLY A 119 16.40 16.63 6.96
C GLY A 119 15.81 16.62 8.38
N LEU A 120 14.71 17.33 8.58
CA LEU A 120 13.99 17.43 9.86
C LEU A 120 13.07 16.23 10.13
N ALA A 121 12.73 15.44 9.11
CA ALA A 121 11.87 14.29 9.24
C ALA A 121 12.66 13.06 9.72
N LYS A 122 12.21 12.46 10.82
CA LYS A 122 12.81 11.25 11.38
C LYS A 122 12.18 9.97 10.81
N ALA A 123 12.93 8.88 10.92
CA ALA A 123 12.52 7.54 10.49
C ALA A 123 11.37 6.95 11.34
N ASP A 124 11.22 7.36 12.59
CA ASP A 124 10.21 6.90 13.55
C ASP A 124 8.86 7.61 13.43
N GLY A 125 8.55 8.14 12.25
CA GLY A 125 7.25 8.76 11.99
C GLY A 125 6.07 7.77 12.03
N ARG A 126 4.86 8.31 12.12
CA ARG A 126 3.62 7.52 12.17
C ARG A 126 3.01 7.20 10.80
N TYR A 127 3.53 7.83 9.75
CA TYR A 127 3.02 7.74 8.38
C TYR A 127 3.98 6.93 7.51
N TRP A 128 3.43 5.92 6.84
CA TRP A 128 4.14 4.93 6.05
C TRP A 128 3.40 4.67 4.73
N THR A 129 4.07 4.03 3.77
CA THR A 129 3.50 3.61 2.49
C THR A 129 3.67 2.11 2.31
N PRO A 130 2.72 1.42 1.66
CA PRO A 130 2.83 -0.02 1.38
C PRO A 130 3.83 -0.32 0.25
N GLU A 131 4.02 0.63 -0.66
CA GLU A 131 4.92 0.51 -1.79
C GLU A 131 6.18 1.37 -1.54
N PRO A 132 7.37 0.85 -1.86
CA PRO A 132 8.58 1.67 -1.84
C PRO A 132 8.49 2.72 -2.94
N SER A 133 8.86 3.94 -2.61
CA SER A 133 8.89 5.02 -3.58
C SER A 133 10.01 4.81 -4.60
N LYS A 134 9.77 5.16 -5.87
CA LYS A 134 10.81 5.06 -6.93
C LYS A 134 11.74 6.27 -6.96
N GLY A 135 11.63 7.17 -5.97
CA GLY A 135 12.48 8.34 -5.81
C GLY A 135 11.77 9.50 -5.09
N PRO A 136 12.52 10.50 -4.61
CA PRO A 136 12.02 11.56 -3.73
C PRO A 136 10.91 12.41 -4.37
N LEU A 137 10.98 12.67 -5.68
CA LEU A 137 9.95 13.42 -6.39
C LEU A 137 8.61 12.66 -6.43
N GLN A 138 8.64 11.34 -6.58
CA GLN A 138 7.42 10.53 -6.56
C GLN A 138 6.82 10.50 -5.16
N SER A 139 7.65 10.28 -4.12
CA SER A 139 7.22 10.32 -2.72
C SER A 139 6.55 11.64 -2.38
N GLN A 140 7.14 12.74 -2.85
CA GLN A 140 6.64 14.08 -2.59
C GLN A 140 5.25 14.31 -3.19
N LEU A 141 5.04 13.91 -4.45
CA LEU A 141 3.75 14.04 -5.14
C LEU A 141 2.69 13.11 -4.56
N ASP A 142 3.06 11.86 -4.29
CA ASP A 142 2.15 10.78 -3.87
C ASP A 142 1.71 10.93 -2.41
N SER A 143 2.65 11.23 -1.51
CA SER A 143 2.40 11.45 -0.08
C SER A 143 2.14 12.93 0.27
N ALA A 144 2.08 13.81 -0.74
CA ALA A 144 1.86 15.25 -0.60
C ALA A 144 2.76 15.92 0.45
N VAL A 145 4.04 15.51 0.51
CA VAL A 145 4.99 16.01 1.50
C VAL A 145 5.45 17.41 1.09
N LEU A 146 5.04 18.44 1.84
CA LEU A 146 5.42 19.82 1.52
C LEU A 146 6.92 20.06 1.77
N PRO A 147 7.64 20.76 0.86
CA PRO A 147 9.05 21.08 1.05
C PRO A 147 9.33 21.85 2.35
N GLU A 148 8.39 22.71 2.76
CA GLU A 148 8.49 23.54 3.96
C GLU A 148 8.56 22.73 5.26
N TRP A 149 8.13 21.47 5.26
CA TRP A 149 8.27 20.56 6.41
C TRP A 149 9.71 20.07 6.62
N GLY A 150 10.63 20.41 5.71
CA GLY A 150 12.06 20.11 5.82
C GLY A 150 12.39 18.63 5.66
N ASN A 151 11.49 17.83 5.06
CA ASN A 151 11.77 16.45 4.71
C ASN A 151 12.52 16.39 3.38
N THR A 152 13.79 15.99 3.39
CA THR A 152 14.60 15.88 2.16
C THR A 152 14.33 14.58 1.38
N LEU A 153 13.58 13.62 1.95
CA LEU A 153 13.18 12.36 1.31
C LEU A 153 14.36 11.55 0.73
N GLN A 154 15.57 11.78 1.26
CA GLN A 154 16.83 11.24 0.73
C GLN A 154 17.11 9.81 1.23
N ASN A 155 16.47 9.41 2.33
CA ASN A 155 16.62 8.11 2.95
C ASN A 155 15.27 7.37 2.95
N GLN A 156 15.31 6.05 2.96
CA GLN A 156 14.12 5.21 3.04
C GLN A 156 14.23 4.26 4.22
N ALA A 157 13.33 4.42 5.19
CA ALA A 157 13.16 3.52 6.30
C ALA A 157 12.20 2.39 5.93
N VAL A 158 12.42 1.22 6.53
CA VAL A 158 11.52 0.07 6.42
C VAL A 158 11.11 -0.37 7.82
N ILE A 159 9.81 -0.49 8.05
CA ILE A 159 9.23 -1.04 9.28
C ILE A 159 8.59 -2.39 8.99
N LYS A 160 8.81 -3.35 9.88
CA LYS A 160 8.15 -4.65 9.88
C LYS A 160 7.14 -4.66 11.01
N ILE A 161 5.85 -4.46 10.72
CA ILE A 161 4.84 -4.58 11.77
C ILE A 161 4.42 -6.06 11.89
N PRO A 162 4.28 -6.58 13.13
CA PRO A 162 3.93 -7.97 13.34
C PRO A 162 2.46 -8.25 13.02
N LYS A 163 2.15 -9.52 12.73
CA LYS A 163 0.76 -10.01 12.70
C LYS A 163 -0.02 -9.57 13.93
N GLY A 164 -1.28 -9.17 13.73
CA GLY A 164 -2.19 -8.70 14.77
C GLY A 164 -2.10 -7.20 15.03
N THR A 165 -1.21 -6.48 14.35
CA THR A 165 -1.10 -5.03 14.48
C THR A 165 -2.25 -4.33 13.74
N THR A 166 -2.97 -3.46 14.44
CA THR A 166 -3.96 -2.56 13.83
C THR A 166 -3.27 -1.38 13.17
N TYR A 167 -3.67 -1.08 11.96
CA TYR A 167 -3.22 0.07 11.20
C TYR A 167 -4.36 0.66 10.38
N TYR A 168 -4.20 1.89 9.93
CA TYR A 168 -5.22 2.60 9.15
C TYR A 168 -4.68 2.95 7.78
N GLU A 169 -5.43 2.65 6.73
CA GLU A 169 -5.02 2.85 5.35
C GLU A 169 -6.02 3.70 4.61
N GLY A 170 -5.55 4.64 3.80
CA GLY A 170 -6.38 5.46 2.93
C GLY A 170 -5.54 6.26 1.95
N ALA A 171 -6.19 6.96 1.02
CA ALA A 171 -5.46 7.85 0.11
C ALA A 171 -4.97 9.08 0.88
N ALA A 172 -3.73 9.54 0.62
CA ALA A 172 -3.22 10.79 1.16
C ALA A 172 -4.05 11.98 0.63
N ALA A 173 -4.45 12.88 1.53
CA ALA A 173 -5.11 14.12 1.14
C ALA A 173 -4.17 15.04 0.37
N ALA A 174 -4.74 15.90 -0.47
CA ALA A 174 -3.99 16.99 -1.07
C ALA A 174 -3.49 17.94 0.04
N GLN A 175 -2.25 18.39 -0.09
CA GLN A 175 -1.63 19.36 0.81
C GLN A 175 -1.31 20.62 0.02
N THR A 176 -1.68 21.78 0.56
CA THR A 176 -1.35 23.07 -0.03
C THR A 176 -0.31 23.74 0.85
N GLY A 177 0.83 24.08 0.25
CA GLY A 177 1.92 24.79 0.91
C GLY A 177 1.45 26.15 1.43
N THR A 178 2.02 26.58 2.55
CA THR A 178 1.72 27.88 3.16
C THR A 178 2.79 28.93 2.83
N GLN A 179 3.87 28.51 2.17
CA GLN A 179 5.03 29.32 1.84
C GLN A 179 5.21 29.48 0.32
N GLY A 180 5.72 30.65 -0.10
CA GLY A 180 6.09 30.91 -1.49
C GLY A 180 4.89 30.97 -2.44
N THR A 181 4.90 30.12 -3.48
CA THR A 181 3.82 30.05 -4.49
C THR A 181 2.60 29.23 -4.04
N ASN A 182 2.56 28.80 -2.78
CA ASN A 182 1.55 27.90 -2.22
C ASN A 182 1.34 26.64 -3.10
N PRO A 183 2.41 25.84 -3.31
CA PRO A 183 2.32 24.66 -4.16
C PRO A 183 1.26 23.70 -3.64
N THR A 184 0.34 23.28 -4.50
CA THR A 184 -0.65 22.25 -4.18
C THR A 184 -0.11 20.91 -4.64
N LEU A 185 0.16 20.03 -3.68
CA LEU A 185 0.48 18.63 -3.93
C LEU A 185 -0.81 17.84 -3.82
N HIS A 186 -1.25 17.25 -4.93
CA HIS A 186 -2.54 16.57 -4.99
C HIS A 186 -2.62 15.30 -4.12
N GLY A 187 -1.48 14.72 -3.74
CA GLY A 187 -1.44 13.46 -3.01
C GLY A 187 -2.04 12.33 -3.84
N GLY A 188 -2.82 11.47 -3.20
CA GLY A 188 -3.48 10.33 -3.83
C GLY A 188 -2.73 9.01 -3.71
N GLY A 189 -1.53 9.04 -3.14
CA GLY A 189 -0.82 7.85 -2.71
C GLY A 189 -1.52 7.06 -1.63
N THR A 190 -1.26 5.75 -1.57
CA THR A 190 -1.72 4.95 -0.43
C THR A 190 -0.90 5.28 0.80
N GLN A 191 -1.55 5.89 1.78
CA GLN A 191 -0.98 6.24 3.08
C GLN A 191 -1.45 5.26 4.14
N VAL A 192 -0.50 4.79 4.96
CA VAL A 192 -0.73 3.98 6.14
C VAL A 192 -0.38 4.78 7.39
N PHE A 193 -1.33 4.90 8.32
CA PHE A 193 -1.12 5.49 9.64
C PHE A 193 -1.01 4.39 10.69
N LEU A 194 0.11 4.43 11.41
CA LEU A 194 0.38 3.61 12.60
C LEU A 194 0.24 4.49 13.84
N PRO A 195 -0.74 4.25 14.73
CA PRO A 195 -0.92 5.06 15.95
C PRO A 195 0.28 4.97 16.90
N THR A 196 0.83 3.77 17.04
CA THR A 196 1.89 3.42 17.98
C THR A 196 2.99 2.62 17.30
N PRO A 197 3.80 3.23 16.40
CA PRO A 197 4.94 2.55 15.80
C PRO A 197 5.99 2.30 16.88
N GLN A 198 6.49 1.07 16.99
CA GLN A 198 7.63 0.77 17.87
C GLN A 198 8.92 0.94 17.09
N ASN A 199 9.91 1.62 17.69
CA ASN A 199 11.19 1.85 17.03
C ASN A 199 11.94 0.53 16.73
N ASP A 200 11.75 -0.52 17.56
CA ASP A 200 12.30 -1.86 17.33
C ASP A 200 11.71 -2.58 16.12
N TRP A 201 10.57 -2.12 15.58
CA TRP A 201 10.01 -2.65 14.33
C TRP A 201 10.73 -2.10 13.09
N ILE A 202 11.50 -1.01 13.24
CA ILE A 202 12.21 -0.38 12.12
C ILE A 202 13.48 -1.18 11.84
N ILE A 203 13.45 -1.97 10.78
CA ILE A 203 14.53 -2.88 10.40
C ILE A 203 15.60 -2.20 9.53
N LYS A 204 15.29 -1.04 8.94
CA LYS A 204 16.21 -0.26 8.11
C LYS A 204 15.96 1.23 8.29
N LYS A 205 17.04 2.00 8.42
CA LYS A 205 17.06 3.46 8.43
C LYS A 205 17.95 3.92 7.28
#